data_AF-A0A957JKA5-F1
#
_entry.id   AF-A0A957JKA5-F1
#
_cell.length_a   1.000
_cell.length_b   1.000
_cell.length_c   1.000
_cell.angle_alpha   90.00
_cell.angle_beta   90.00
_cell.angle_gamma   90.00
#
_symmetry.space_group_name_H-M   'P 1'
#
loop_
_entity.id
_entity.type
_entity.pdbx_description
1 polymer ?
#
loop_
_entity_poly.entity_id
_entity_poly.type
_entity_poly.pdbx_seq_one_letter_code
_entity_poly.pdbx_strand_id
1 'polypeptide(L)'
;MMQPNNDNDLTDKNLDRLADFLQQTLDNPALGSQIPDGAHIFHGSYDDKELTQGNLNLATKLLLGMTLGYVEEAPLVMLFEYGQGKQTVVDLSETIQKQYVQSFIGQFQQQSQKKMRARIEQLATVA
;
A
#
# COMPACT_ATOMS: atom_id res chain seq x y z
N MET A 1 5.28 -16.01 23.90
CA MET A 1 4.00 -15.28 24.05
C MET A 1 3.55 -14.90 22.66
N MET A 2 2.51 -15.55 22.13
CA MET A 2 1.85 -15.10 20.91
C MET A 2 1.04 -13.85 21.26
N GLN A 3 1.15 -12.77 20.50
CA GLN A 3 0.20 -11.66 20.54
C GLN A 3 -0.89 -11.95 19.49
N PRO A 4 -2.10 -12.37 19.88
CA PRO A 4 -3.25 -12.29 19.00
C PRO A 4 -3.95 -10.93 19.23
N ASN A 5 -4.39 -10.28 18.15
CA ASN A 5 -5.42 -9.20 18.08
C ASN A 5 -5.02 -7.82 17.50
N ASN A 6 -3.87 -7.63 16.84
CA ASN A 6 -3.57 -6.32 16.22
C ASN A 6 -4.38 -6.02 14.93
N ASP A 7 -4.76 -7.06 14.16
CA ASP A 7 -5.40 -6.84 12.85
C ASP A 7 -6.88 -6.44 12.94
N ASN A 8 -7.59 -6.86 13.99
CA ASN A 8 -8.99 -6.46 14.22
C ASN A 8 -9.08 -4.97 14.59
N ASP A 9 -8.16 -4.48 15.43
CA ASP A 9 -8.12 -3.07 15.85
C ASP A 9 -7.86 -2.12 14.67
N LEU A 10 -6.98 -2.50 13.74
CA LEU A 10 -6.74 -1.73 12.51
C LEU A 10 -7.94 -1.72 11.56
N THR A 11 -8.68 -2.83 11.48
CA THR A 11 -9.87 -2.93 10.64
C THR A 11 -10.97 -2.03 11.18
N ASP A 12 -11.24 -2.10 12.48
CA ASP A 12 -12.26 -1.28 13.14
C ASP A 12 -11.93 0.21 13.03
N LYS A 13 -10.68 0.61 13.30
CA LYS A 13 -10.21 1.99 13.11
C LYS A 13 -10.39 2.47 11.67
N ASN A 14 -10.12 1.63 10.68
CA ASN A 14 -10.30 2.00 9.27
C ASN A 14 -11.77 2.20 8.91
N LEU A 15 -12.67 1.39 9.47
CA LEU A 15 -14.12 1.55 9.27
C LEU A 15 -14.63 2.83 9.90
N ASP A 16 -14.18 3.14 11.12
CA ASP A 16 -14.52 4.40 11.80
C ASP A 16 -14.03 5.61 10.98
N ARG A 17 -12.78 5.59 10.53
CA ARG A 17 -12.21 6.68 9.72
C ARG A 17 -12.90 6.82 8.36
N LEU A 18 -13.33 5.71 7.75
CA LEU A 18 -14.13 5.75 6.53
C LEU A 18 -15.48 6.44 6.76
N ALA A 19 -16.15 6.13 7.87
CA ALA A 19 -17.41 6.78 8.22
C ALA A 19 -17.22 8.29 8.41
N ASP A 20 -16.18 8.70 9.15
CA ASP A 20 -15.82 10.11 9.34
C ASP A 20 -15.55 10.81 8.01
N PHE A 21 -14.77 10.19 7.12
CA PHE A 21 -14.46 10.73 5.81
C PHE A 21 -15.71 10.90 4.93
N LEU A 22 -16.61 9.92 4.92
CA LEU A 22 -17.86 10.00 4.16
C LEU A 22 -18.73 11.16 4.67
N GLN A 23 -18.85 11.31 5.99
CA GLN A 23 -19.57 12.42 6.59
C GLN A 23 -18.94 13.77 6.21
N GLN A 24 -17.62 13.89 6.31
CA GLN A 24 -16.89 15.11 5.94
C GLN A 24 -17.01 15.44 4.45
N THR A 25 -17.10 14.43 3.58
CA THR A 25 -17.29 14.64 2.14
C THR A 25 -18.70 15.13 1.81
N LEU A 26 -19.71 14.70 2.57
CA LEU A 26 -21.06 15.25 2.47
C LEU A 26 -21.09 16.72 2.90
N ASP A 27 -20.35 17.06 3.96
CA ASP A 27 -20.27 18.42 4.49
C ASP A 27 -19.36 19.34 3.65
N ASN A 28 -18.34 18.77 2.99
CA ASN A 28 -17.38 19.47 2.13
C ASN A 28 -17.00 18.63 0.89
N PRO A 29 -17.75 18.76 -0.23
CA PRO A 29 -17.52 17.99 -1.45
C PRO A 29 -16.14 18.20 -2.11
N ALA A 30 -15.44 19.29 -1.79
CA ALA A 30 -14.13 19.59 -2.37
C ALA A 30 -13.06 18.56 -1.96
N LEU A 31 -13.22 17.88 -0.82
CA LEU A 31 -12.33 16.80 -0.40
C LEU A 31 -12.48 15.58 -1.32
N GLY A 32 -13.72 15.18 -1.61
CA GLY A 32 -14.02 14.07 -2.52
C GLY A 32 -13.52 14.30 -3.94
N SER A 33 -13.57 15.54 -4.43
CA SER A 33 -13.09 15.89 -5.78
C SER A 33 -11.58 15.72 -6.00
N GLN A 34 -10.79 15.56 -4.94
CA GLN A 34 -9.35 15.32 -5.02
C GLN A 34 -9.00 13.83 -5.12
N ILE A 35 -9.98 12.93 -4.95
CA ILE A 35 -9.78 11.50 -5.02
C ILE A 35 -10.07 11.04 -6.46
N PRO A 36 -9.11 10.40 -7.14
CA PRO A 36 -9.34 9.84 -8.47
C PRO A 36 -10.41 8.75 -8.46
N ASP A 37 -11.16 8.65 -9.56
CA ASP A 37 -12.13 7.57 -9.74
C ASP A 37 -11.45 6.19 -9.63
N GLY A 38 -12.09 5.27 -8.89
CA GLY A 38 -11.59 3.92 -8.67
C GLY A 38 -10.39 3.80 -7.72
N ALA A 39 -10.00 4.88 -7.02
CA ALA A 39 -8.88 4.85 -6.11
C ALA A 39 -9.10 3.92 -4.90
N HIS A 40 -8.05 3.24 -4.48
CA HIS A 40 -7.97 2.68 -3.13
C HIS A 40 -7.65 3.79 -2.14
N ILE A 41 -8.54 3.95 -1.14
CA ILE A 41 -8.44 5.00 -0.13
C ILE A 41 -7.89 4.40 1.17
N PHE A 42 -6.85 5.02 1.69
CA PHE A 42 -6.23 4.71 2.97
C PHE A 42 -6.36 5.89 3.92
N HIS A 43 -6.32 5.63 5.23
CA HIS A 43 -6.32 6.69 6.24
C HIS A 43 -4.96 6.77 6.93
N GLY A 44 -4.54 7.99 7.25
CA GLY A 44 -3.39 8.23 8.11
C GLY A 44 -3.68 9.39 9.05
N SER A 45 -3.07 9.35 10.22
CA SER A 45 -3.18 10.39 11.22
C SER A 45 -1.83 10.67 11.89
N TYR A 46 -1.57 11.95 12.16
CA TYR A 46 -0.42 12.39 12.93
C TYR A 46 -0.42 11.87 14.38
N ASP A 47 -1.61 11.61 14.95
CA ASP A 47 -1.78 11.12 16.32
C ASP A 47 -1.90 9.59 16.44
N ASP A 48 -2.24 8.90 15.35
CA ASP A 48 -2.32 7.44 15.26
C ASP A 48 -1.28 6.89 14.28
N LYS A 49 -0.08 6.65 14.82
CA LYS A 49 1.05 6.10 14.06
C LYS A 49 0.83 4.66 13.63
N GLU A 50 0.12 3.87 14.43
CA GLU A 50 -0.12 2.46 14.14
C GLU A 50 -1.08 2.31 12.96
N LEU A 51 -2.18 3.07 12.95
CA LEU A 51 -3.09 3.16 11.82
C LEU A 51 -2.35 3.58 10.54
N THR A 52 -1.59 4.66 10.63
CA THR A 52 -0.84 5.20 9.48
C THR A 52 0.14 4.17 8.94
N GLN A 53 0.92 3.53 9.80
CA GLN A 53 1.92 2.55 9.37
C GLN A 53 1.28 1.27 8.82
N GLY A 54 0.18 0.81 9.42
CA GLY A 54 -0.60 -0.34 8.95
C GLY A 54 -1.13 -0.11 7.54
N ASN A 55 -1.69 1.07 7.29
CA ASN A 55 -2.24 1.44 6.00
C ASN A 55 -1.17 1.67 4.92
N LEU A 56 -0.02 2.27 5.28
CA LEU A 56 1.13 2.35 4.35
C LEU A 56 1.65 0.96 3.95
N ASN A 57 1.68 0.01 4.90
CA ASN A 57 2.08 -1.36 4.60
C ASN A 57 1.08 -2.05 3.65
N LEU A 58 -0.22 -1.85 3.88
CA LEU A 58 -1.25 -2.38 2.99
C LEU A 58 -1.18 -1.78 1.59
N ALA A 59 -1.02 -0.47 1.47
CA ALA A 59 -0.83 0.22 0.20
C ALA A 59 0.41 -0.31 -0.55
N THR A 60 1.52 -0.53 0.16
CA THR A 60 2.75 -1.09 -0.43
C THR A 60 2.52 -2.50 -0.97
N LYS A 61 1.79 -3.36 -0.24
CA LYS A 61 1.43 -4.71 -0.70
C LYS A 61 0.56 -4.67 -1.96
N LEU A 62 -0.41 -3.76 -2.01
CA LEU A 62 -1.25 -3.57 -3.19
C LEU A 62 -0.43 -3.06 -4.38
N LEU A 63 0.45 -2.07 -4.17
CA LEU A 63 1.37 -1.57 -5.20
C LEU A 63 2.23 -2.70 -5.79
N LEU A 64 2.76 -3.57 -4.94
CA LEU A 64 3.51 -4.74 -5.36
C LEU A 64 2.63 -5.70 -6.18
N GLY A 65 1.39 -5.95 -5.74
CA GLY A 65 0.47 -6.82 -6.47
C GLY A 65 0.05 -6.30 -7.83
N MET A 66 -0.15 -4.99 -7.94
CA MET A 66 -0.39 -4.32 -9.22
C MET A 66 0.85 -4.42 -10.13
N THR A 67 2.05 -4.21 -9.57
CA THR A 67 3.30 -4.31 -10.34
C THR A 67 3.57 -5.73 -10.84
N LEU A 68 3.14 -6.74 -10.08
CA LEU A 68 3.27 -8.15 -10.46
C LEU A 68 2.10 -8.66 -11.33
N GLY A 69 1.07 -7.85 -11.54
CA GLY A 69 -0.05 -8.14 -12.45
C GLY A 69 -1.12 -9.08 -11.90
N TYR A 70 -1.18 -9.31 -10.58
CA TYR A 70 -2.26 -10.11 -9.95
C TYR A 70 -3.29 -9.27 -9.20
N VAL A 71 -3.11 -7.94 -9.17
CA VAL A 71 -4.10 -6.94 -8.75
C VAL A 71 -4.27 -5.98 -9.91
N GLU A 72 -5.51 -5.56 -10.19
CA GLU A 72 -5.80 -4.55 -11.22
C GLU A 72 -5.16 -3.20 -10.87
N GLU A 73 -4.65 -2.48 -11.87
CA GLU A 73 -4.03 -1.19 -11.64
C GLU A 73 -5.07 -0.14 -11.24
N ALA A 74 -4.87 0.49 -10.09
CA ALA A 74 -5.72 1.54 -9.56
C ALA A 74 -4.88 2.62 -8.84
N PRO A 75 -5.36 3.87 -8.77
CA PRO A 75 -4.74 4.90 -7.95
C PRO A 75 -4.73 4.50 -6.47
N LEU A 76 -3.65 4.83 -5.76
CA LEU A 76 -3.56 4.64 -4.30
C LEU A 76 -3.47 6.02 -3.65
N VAL A 77 -4.39 6.35 -2.76
CA VAL A 77 -4.39 7.64 -2.07
C VAL A 77 -4.55 7.47 -0.57
N MET A 78 -3.84 8.29 0.20
CA MET A 78 -4.02 8.40 1.64
C MET A 78 -4.65 9.73 2.00
N LEU A 79 -5.74 9.67 2.76
CA LEU A 79 -6.30 10.78 3.49
C LEU A 79 -5.51 10.94 4.78
N PHE A 80 -4.64 11.95 4.82
CA PHE A 80 -3.75 12.18 5.94
C PHE A 80 -4.21 13.35 6.79
N GLU A 81 -4.55 13.08 8.05
CA GLU A 81 -4.78 14.09 9.06
C GLU A 81 -3.42 14.57 9.62
N TYR A 82 -3.05 15.82 9.35
CA TYR A 82 -1.78 16.42 9.80
C TYR A 82 -1.94 17.41 10.97
N GLY A 83 -3.16 17.52 11.49
CA GLY A 83 -3.54 18.32 12.64
C GLY A 83 -5.05 18.27 12.82
N GLN A 84 -5.57 18.71 13.98
CA GLN A 84 -7.01 18.71 14.24
C GLN A 84 -7.80 19.41 13.13
N GLY A 85 -8.68 18.64 12.46
CA GLY A 85 -9.52 19.11 11.36
C GLY A 85 -8.76 19.51 10.09
N LYS A 86 -7.47 19.17 10.00
CA LYS A 86 -6.61 19.48 8.86
C LYS A 86 -6.23 18.19 8.16
N GLN A 87 -6.74 18.03 6.94
CA GLN A 87 -6.53 16.85 6.13
C GLN A 87 -5.99 17.21 4.75
N THR A 88 -5.24 16.28 4.17
CA THR A 88 -4.74 16.37 2.81
C THR A 88 -4.84 15.01 2.13
N VAL A 89 -4.97 15.01 0.80
CA VAL A 89 -4.82 13.79 0.00
C VAL A 89 -3.35 13.64 -0.37
N VAL A 90 -2.77 12.47 -0.10
CA VAL A 90 -1.41 12.10 -0.45
C VAL A 90 -1.50 10.99 -1.50
N ASP A 91 -0.89 11.22 -2.66
CA ASP A 91 -0.74 10.17 -3.67
C ASP A 91 0.32 9.15 -3.21
N LEU A 92 -0.09 7.91 -3.02
CA LEU A 92 0.80 6.79 -2.66
C LEU A 92 1.29 6.03 -3.89
N SER A 93 0.78 6.36 -5.07
CA SER A 93 1.10 5.71 -6.33
C SER A 93 2.18 6.43 -7.14
N GLU A 94 2.85 7.44 -6.53
CA GLU A 94 3.88 8.25 -7.19
C GLU A 94 4.84 7.39 -8.02
N THR A 95 5.14 7.89 -9.23
CA THR A 95 6.01 7.24 -10.22
C THR A 95 7.33 6.73 -9.61
N ILE A 96 7.86 7.43 -8.60
CA ILE A 96 9.08 7.05 -7.88
C ILE A 96 8.92 5.71 -7.15
N GLN A 97 7.81 5.50 -6.44
CA GLN A 97 7.58 4.24 -5.72
C GLN A 97 7.41 3.07 -6.69
N LYS A 98 6.67 3.27 -7.79
CA LYS A 98 6.55 2.28 -8.87
C LYS A 98 7.92 1.92 -9.46
N GLN A 99 8.79 2.90 -9.71
CA GLN A 99 10.15 2.66 -10.21
C GLN A 99 11.02 1.87 -9.24
N TYR A 100 10.94 2.15 -7.93
CA TYR A 100 11.66 1.39 -6.91
C TYR A 100 11.21 -0.07 -6.88
N VAL A 101 9.90 -0.32 -6.88
CA VAL A 101 9.35 -1.69 -6.87
C VAL A 101 9.74 -2.45 -8.13
N GLN A 102 9.64 -1.83 -9.31
CA GLN A 102 10.06 -2.43 -10.58
C GLN A 102 11.55 -2.77 -10.59
N SER A 103 12.40 -1.86 -10.10
CA SER A 103 13.85 -2.07 -10.01
C SER A 103 14.18 -3.24 -9.08
N PHE A 104 13.53 -3.32 -7.93
CA PHE A 104 13.69 -4.43 -6.99
C PHE A 104 13.30 -5.77 -7.60
N ILE A 105 12.13 -5.84 -8.26
CA ILE A 105 11.66 -7.05 -8.94
C ILE A 105 12.66 -7.49 -10.02
N GLY A 106 13.15 -6.55 -10.84
CA GLY A 106 14.14 -6.84 -11.88
C GLY A 106 15.44 -7.41 -11.32
N GLN A 107 15.97 -6.82 -10.25
CA GLN A 107 17.16 -7.33 -9.56
C GLN A 107 16.94 -8.73 -8.97
N PHE A 108 15.79 -8.95 -8.32
CA PHE A 108 15.43 -10.24 -7.76
C PHE A 108 15.34 -11.32 -8.84
N GLN A 109 14.66 -11.03 -9.96
CA GLN A 109 14.54 -11.96 -11.10
C GLN A 109 15.90 -12.36 -11.65
N GLN A 110 16.82 -11.40 -11.87
CA GLN A 110 18.17 -11.68 -12.34
C GLN A 110 18.96 -12.56 -11.36
N GLN A 111 18.92 -12.26 -10.07
CA GLN A 111 19.61 -13.05 -9.05
C GLN A 111 19.03 -14.46 -8.93
N SER A 112 17.71 -14.60 -9.00
CA SER A 112 17.00 -15.88 -8.96
C SER A 112 17.37 -16.75 -10.17
N GLN A 113 17.35 -16.19 -11.38
CA GLN A 113 17.76 -16.88 -12.61
C GLN A 113 19.21 -17.36 -12.52
N LYS A 114 20.13 -16.52 -12.03
CA LYS A 114 21.54 -16.90 -11.86
C LYS A 114 21.70 -18.08 -10.89
N LYS A 115 21.03 -18.03 -9.73
CA LYS A 115 21.07 -19.12 -8.73
C LYS A 115 20.48 -20.42 -9.30
N MET A 116 19.35 -20.32 -9.98
CA MET A 116 18.67 -21.48 -10.55
C MET A 116 19.49 -22.11 -11.67
N ARG A 117 20.10 -21.30 -12.55
CA ARG A 117 21.04 -21.78 -13.57
C ARG A 117 22.23 -22.52 -12.94
N ALA A 118 22.86 -21.94 -11.92
CA ALA A 118 23.97 -22.61 -11.23
C ALA A 118 23.54 -23.95 -10.62
N ARG A 119 22.32 -24.03 -10.07
CA ARG A 119 21.77 -25.29 -9.54
C ARG A 119 21.50 -26.33 -10.64
N ILE A 120 20.98 -25.91 -11.78
CA ILE A 120 20.76 -26.79 -12.95
C ILE A 120 22.09 -27.34 -13.45
N GLU A 121 23.11 -26.48 -13.60
CA GLU A 121 24.45 -26.88 -14.06
C GLU A 121 25.08 -27.91 -13.10
N GLN A 122 24.92 -27.73 -11.78
CA GLN A 122 25.35 -28.72 -10.77
C GLN A 122 24.65 -30.07 -10.92
N LEU A 123 23.33 -30.06 -11.16
CA LEU A 123 22.58 -31.31 -11.32
C LEU A 123 22.94 -32.03 -12.63
N ALA A 124 23.19 -31.27 -13.69
CA ALA A 124 23.58 -31.80 -15.00
C ALA A 124 25.00 -32.37 -15.05
N THR A 125 25.86 -32.04 -14.08
CA THR A 125 27.25 -32.56 -13.99
C THR A 125 27.39 -33.78 -13.09
N VAL A 126 26.35 -34.14 -12.34
CA VAL A 126 26.31 -35.33 -11.45
C VAL A 126 25.52 -36.49 -12.10
N ALA A 127 24.87 -36.25 -13.25
CA ALA A 127 24.24 -37.26 -14.09
C ALA A 127 25.21 -37.76 -15.18
#